data_AF-A0A8T0UXI3-F1
#
_entry.id   AF-A0A8T0UXI3-F1
#
_cell.length_a   1.000
_cell.length_b   1.000
_cell.length_c   1.000
_cell.angle_alpha   90.00
_cell.angle_beta   90.00
_cell.angle_gamma   90.00
#
_symmetry.space_group_name_H-M   'P 1'
#
loop_
_entity.id
_entity.type
_entity.pdbx_description
1 polymer ?
#
loop_
_entity_poly.entity_id
_entity_poly.type
_entity_poly.pdbx_seq_one_letter_code
_entity_poly.pdbx_strand_id
1 'polypeptide(L)'
;MERTVRTLDRQISQFVAMDRLIWADSADADAFLEAVDDLIGTVQELDAAGTNRALLDRADELLSRCMARLEDEFRALIERPDDAAPVVPGGFGSDGSDEEDDFGGGDGYGDEPIPIAKPVTDYDVVIDALSPGSIANVHQIAKRMVDAGFGRECAEAYAEARRSFVDESVARLGIRPRTAEEVHASPWEELEFDIARWIPAFNMVFRILIPSERRLCDRVFDGLAPFGDLAFIAAVRTQALQLISFGDAISSSSRAPERLFRVVDMYEAVRDILPDLDPVFSDPYSATLRAEVSTMCNTLGSSIKGIFMELENLIRRDPARVAAPGGGIHPITRYVMNYLRAACGSRQTLEEVMEGDLGVNGGAPVAVDPDRPTSSLAVHIAWIMDVLHKNLDTKSKIYRDPSLASIFLLNNGKYIIQKAMLQKLRMFNTYFEEIFATQSEWVIADEQLRVDIRAAVEDSVMPVYASLIAKLKSSPETGRDLYIKYTPEDVVARIHHLFEGAAK
;
A
#
# COMPACT_ATOMS: atom_id res chain seq x y z
N MET A 1 -31.26 -23.58 -44.68
CA MET A 1 -30.34 -24.15 -43.68
C MET A 1 -29.15 -24.84 -44.32
N GLU A 2 -29.25 -26.02 -44.94
CA GLU A 2 -28.03 -26.68 -45.48
C GLU A 2 -27.27 -25.86 -46.54
N ARG A 3 -27.97 -25.17 -47.45
CA ARG A 3 -27.33 -24.24 -48.40
C ARG A 3 -26.68 -23.04 -47.70
N THR A 4 -27.35 -22.49 -46.69
CA THR A 4 -26.87 -21.37 -45.87
C THR A 4 -25.55 -21.71 -45.18
N VAL A 5 -25.50 -22.86 -44.48
CA VAL A 5 -24.28 -23.35 -43.80
C VAL A 5 -23.12 -23.52 -44.80
N ARG A 6 -23.36 -24.04 -46.01
CA ARG A 6 -22.30 -24.18 -47.03
C ARG A 6 -21.81 -22.84 -47.57
N THR A 7 -22.69 -21.84 -47.66
CA THR A 7 -22.31 -20.49 -48.10
C THR A 7 -21.46 -19.80 -47.03
N LEU A 8 -21.89 -19.87 -45.77
CA LEU A 8 -21.15 -19.35 -44.63
C LEU A 8 -19.78 -20.04 -44.48
N ASP A 9 -19.73 -21.37 -44.58
CA ASP A 9 -18.48 -22.13 -44.53
C ASP A 9 -17.46 -21.65 -45.57
N ARG A 10 -17.91 -21.36 -46.80
CA ARG A 10 -17.04 -20.82 -47.85
C ARG A 10 -16.53 -19.42 -47.52
N GLN A 11 -17.39 -18.53 -47.03
CA GLN A 11 -17.03 -17.13 -46.72
C GLN A 11 -16.09 -17.09 -45.52
N ILE A 12 -16.46 -17.74 -44.42
CA ILE A 12 -15.71 -17.77 -43.18
C ILE A 12 -14.36 -18.47 -43.37
N SER A 13 -14.32 -19.60 -44.10
CA SER A 13 -13.04 -20.28 -44.34
C SER A 13 -12.04 -19.42 -45.13
N GLN A 14 -12.49 -18.41 -45.89
CA GLN A 14 -11.58 -17.45 -46.53
C GLN A 14 -10.91 -16.55 -45.49
N PHE A 15 -11.68 -15.99 -44.57
CA PHE A 15 -11.17 -15.14 -43.49
C PHE A 15 -10.30 -15.92 -42.49
N VAL A 16 -10.71 -17.14 -42.11
CA VAL A 16 -9.94 -18.00 -41.20
C VAL A 16 -8.58 -18.38 -41.81
N ALA A 17 -8.49 -18.51 -43.13
CA ALA A 17 -7.25 -18.83 -43.85
C ALA A 17 -6.42 -17.60 -44.24
N MET A 18 -6.82 -16.37 -43.87
CA MET A 18 -6.04 -15.18 -44.18
C MET A 18 -4.77 -15.10 -43.31
N ASP A 19 -3.63 -14.89 -43.96
CA ASP A 19 -2.32 -14.71 -43.30
C ASP A 19 -2.12 -13.30 -42.71
N ARG A 20 -3.08 -12.38 -42.89
CA ARG A 20 -3.05 -11.00 -42.36
C ARG A 20 -4.13 -10.79 -41.31
N LEU A 21 -3.96 -9.78 -40.45
CA LEU A 21 -5.01 -9.35 -39.52
C LEU A 21 -6.24 -8.86 -40.30
N ILE A 22 -7.41 -9.32 -39.89
CA ILE A 22 -8.70 -8.95 -40.50
C ILE A 22 -8.97 -7.47 -40.26
N TRP A 23 -8.64 -6.97 -39.06
CA TRP A 23 -8.84 -5.56 -38.69
C TRP A 23 -7.85 -4.57 -39.33
N ALA A 24 -6.92 -5.05 -40.17
CA ALA A 24 -6.10 -4.15 -41.00
C ALA A 24 -6.94 -3.46 -42.11
N ASP A 25 -8.11 -4.00 -42.43
CA ASP A 25 -9.07 -3.41 -43.37
C ASP A 25 -10.46 -3.38 -42.71
N SER A 26 -11.02 -2.18 -42.52
CA SER A 26 -12.34 -2.01 -41.90
C SER A 26 -13.45 -2.75 -42.67
N ALA A 27 -13.34 -2.85 -43.99
CA ALA A 27 -14.35 -3.54 -44.80
C ALA A 27 -14.32 -5.05 -44.59
N ASP A 28 -13.11 -5.63 -44.43
CA ASP A 28 -12.95 -7.05 -44.13
C ASP A 28 -13.43 -7.38 -42.71
N ALA A 29 -13.16 -6.49 -41.74
CA ALA A 29 -13.68 -6.61 -40.38
C ALA A 29 -15.22 -6.61 -40.36
N ASP A 30 -15.86 -5.61 -40.98
CA ASP A 30 -17.32 -5.52 -41.04
C ASP A 30 -17.94 -6.76 -41.72
N ALA A 31 -17.40 -7.17 -42.87
CA ALA A 31 -17.88 -8.33 -43.61
C ALA A 31 -17.70 -9.65 -42.83
N PHE A 32 -16.60 -9.78 -42.08
CA PHE A 32 -16.36 -10.95 -41.25
C PHE A 32 -17.32 -10.99 -40.05
N LEU A 33 -17.54 -9.86 -39.38
CA LEU A 33 -18.49 -9.75 -38.26
C LEU A 33 -19.93 -10.06 -38.69
N GLU A 34 -20.37 -9.58 -39.86
CA GLU A 34 -21.69 -9.94 -40.42
C GLU A 34 -21.81 -11.45 -40.66
N ALA A 35 -20.78 -12.07 -41.23
CA ALA A 35 -20.78 -13.52 -41.47
C ALA A 35 -20.81 -14.34 -40.16
N VAL A 36 -20.17 -13.82 -39.10
CA VAL A 36 -20.23 -14.42 -37.75
C VAL A 36 -21.64 -14.30 -37.17
N ASP A 37 -22.28 -13.13 -37.28
CA ASP A 37 -23.65 -12.92 -36.79
C ASP A 37 -24.64 -13.88 -37.48
N ASP A 38 -24.53 -14.03 -38.79
CA ASP A 38 -25.33 -14.97 -39.57
C ASP A 38 -25.09 -16.43 -39.16
N LEU A 39 -23.85 -16.80 -38.83
CA LEU A 39 -23.52 -18.15 -38.36
C LEU A 39 -24.09 -18.42 -36.98
N ILE A 40 -23.93 -17.49 -36.04
CA ILE A 40 -24.50 -17.59 -34.68
C ILE A 40 -26.02 -17.78 -34.77
N GLY A 41 -26.70 -16.94 -35.56
CA GLY A 41 -28.14 -17.07 -35.78
C GLY A 41 -28.53 -18.43 -36.39
N THR A 42 -27.76 -18.90 -37.38
CA THR A 42 -28.01 -20.21 -38.01
C THR A 42 -27.85 -21.37 -37.03
N VAL A 43 -26.83 -21.33 -36.15
CA VAL A 43 -26.61 -22.36 -35.12
C VAL A 43 -27.76 -22.37 -34.10
N GLN A 44 -28.17 -21.20 -33.62
CA GLN A 44 -29.30 -21.07 -32.69
C GLN A 44 -30.61 -21.59 -33.27
N GLU A 45 -30.89 -21.29 -34.55
CA GLU A 45 -32.07 -21.82 -35.23
C GLU A 45 -32.03 -23.34 -35.41
N LEU A 46 -30.86 -23.89 -35.73
CA LEU A 46 -30.66 -25.35 -35.90
C LEU A 46 -30.82 -26.09 -34.57
N ASP A 47 -30.28 -25.55 -33.49
CA ASP A 47 -30.40 -26.11 -32.14
C ASP A 47 -31.86 -26.09 -31.66
N ALA A 48 -32.56 -24.97 -31.87
CA ALA A 48 -33.99 -24.85 -31.56
C ALA A 48 -34.89 -25.79 -32.38
N ALA A 49 -34.53 -26.04 -33.64
CA ALA A 49 -35.27 -26.94 -34.52
C ALA A 49 -35.11 -28.43 -34.16
N GLY A 50 -34.06 -28.80 -33.39
CA GLY A 50 -33.83 -30.16 -32.90
C GLY A 50 -33.72 -31.25 -33.98
N THR A 51 -33.56 -30.86 -35.25
CA THR A 51 -33.54 -31.75 -36.42
C THR A 51 -32.26 -31.55 -37.22
N ASN A 52 -31.69 -32.63 -37.76
CA ASN A 52 -30.39 -32.68 -38.46
C ASN A 52 -29.13 -32.41 -37.61
N ARG A 53 -28.87 -33.30 -36.65
CA ARG A 53 -27.67 -33.28 -35.80
C ARG A 53 -26.35 -33.16 -36.57
N ALA A 54 -26.21 -33.85 -37.71
CA ALA A 54 -25.01 -33.75 -38.55
C ALA A 54 -24.78 -32.36 -39.19
N LEU A 55 -25.84 -31.56 -39.38
CA LEU A 55 -25.69 -30.17 -39.86
C LEU A 55 -25.35 -29.22 -38.71
N LEU A 56 -25.91 -29.47 -37.53
CA LEU A 56 -25.54 -28.74 -36.30
C LEU A 56 -24.07 -28.98 -35.96
N ASP A 57 -23.61 -30.24 -35.93
CA ASP A 57 -22.21 -30.59 -35.65
C ASP A 57 -21.23 -29.87 -36.61
N ARG A 58 -21.61 -29.73 -37.90
CA ARG A 58 -20.81 -28.99 -38.89
C ARG A 58 -20.83 -27.48 -38.68
N ALA A 59 -21.96 -26.93 -38.27
CA ALA A 59 -22.08 -25.51 -37.98
C ALA A 59 -21.31 -25.15 -36.70
N ASP A 60 -21.33 -26.01 -35.68
CA ASP A 60 -20.57 -25.87 -34.45
C ASP A 60 -19.05 -25.98 -34.67
N GLU A 61 -18.60 -26.90 -35.54
CA GLU A 61 -17.19 -26.98 -35.93
C GLU A 61 -16.73 -25.72 -36.66
N LEU A 62 -17.56 -25.18 -37.55
CA LEU A 62 -17.29 -23.92 -38.22
C LEU A 62 -17.27 -22.76 -37.22
N LEU A 63 -18.23 -22.70 -36.29
CA LEU A 63 -18.31 -21.69 -35.25
C LEU A 63 -17.05 -21.72 -34.38
N SER A 64 -16.60 -22.90 -33.98
CA SER A 64 -15.37 -23.08 -33.19
C SER A 64 -14.14 -22.53 -33.93
N ARG A 65 -14.03 -22.77 -35.25
CA ARG A 65 -12.95 -22.19 -36.07
C ARG A 65 -13.05 -20.67 -36.20
N CYS A 66 -14.26 -20.11 -36.27
CA CYS A 66 -14.47 -18.65 -36.26
C CYS A 66 -14.00 -18.05 -34.94
N MET A 67 -14.40 -18.65 -33.83
CA MET A 67 -14.13 -18.14 -32.50
C MET A 67 -12.64 -18.19 -32.20
N ALA A 68 -11.93 -19.23 -32.61
CA ALA A 68 -10.47 -19.28 -32.54
C ALA A 68 -9.82 -18.13 -33.34
N ARG A 69 -10.35 -17.82 -34.54
CA ARG A 69 -9.82 -16.69 -35.31
C ARG A 69 -10.14 -15.34 -34.67
N LEU A 70 -11.34 -15.16 -34.14
CA LEU A 70 -11.72 -13.95 -33.40
C LEU A 70 -10.86 -13.76 -32.15
N GLU A 71 -10.51 -14.85 -31.46
CA GLU A 71 -9.60 -14.83 -30.31
C GLU A 71 -8.22 -14.27 -30.68
N ASP A 72 -7.65 -14.72 -31.80
CA ASP A 72 -6.35 -14.24 -32.29
C ASP A 72 -6.39 -12.75 -32.68
N GLU A 73 -7.44 -12.32 -33.38
CA GLU A 73 -7.64 -10.90 -33.76
C GLU A 73 -7.86 -10.02 -32.51
N PHE A 74 -8.65 -10.51 -31.55
CA PHE A 74 -8.92 -9.86 -30.29
C PHE A 74 -7.62 -9.62 -29.50
N ARG A 75 -6.77 -10.66 -29.39
CA ARG A 75 -5.44 -10.55 -28.75
C ARG A 75 -4.56 -9.55 -29.47
N ALA A 76 -4.49 -9.62 -30.81
CA ALA A 76 -3.65 -8.72 -31.61
C ALA A 76 -4.05 -7.24 -31.47
N LEU A 77 -5.35 -6.94 -31.42
CA LEU A 77 -5.87 -5.58 -31.22
C LEU A 77 -5.50 -4.99 -29.85
N ILE A 78 -5.40 -5.84 -28.82
CA ILE A 78 -5.03 -5.44 -27.47
C ILE A 78 -3.52 -5.27 -27.33
N GLU A 79 -2.72 -6.16 -27.93
CA GLU A 79 -1.25 -6.11 -27.84
C GLU A 79 -0.64 -5.02 -28.73
N ARG A 80 -1.25 -4.74 -29.88
CA ARG A 80 -0.71 -3.85 -30.92
C ARG A 80 -1.80 -2.91 -31.46
N PRO A 81 -2.28 -1.96 -30.64
CA PRO A 81 -3.32 -1.02 -31.06
C PRO A 81 -2.92 -0.18 -32.29
N ASP A 82 -1.62 0.07 -32.50
CA ASP A 82 -1.09 0.88 -33.61
C ASP A 82 -0.97 0.12 -34.95
N ASP A 83 -0.83 -1.22 -34.95
CA ASP A 83 -0.72 -2.02 -36.18
C ASP A 83 -2.10 -2.27 -36.85
N ALA A 84 -3.19 -2.01 -36.12
CA ALA A 84 -4.57 -2.15 -36.60
C ALA A 84 -5.18 -0.84 -37.12
N ALA A 85 -4.50 0.30 -36.92
CA ALA A 85 -4.91 1.57 -37.52
C ALA A 85 -4.20 1.75 -38.87
N PRO A 86 -4.89 2.16 -39.94
CA PRO A 86 -4.19 2.54 -41.16
C PRO A 86 -3.24 3.71 -40.82
N VAL A 87 -1.94 3.50 -41.04
CA VAL A 87 -0.91 4.53 -40.84
C VAL A 87 -1.29 5.75 -41.68
N VAL A 88 -1.85 6.78 -41.04
CA VAL A 88 -2.01 8.09 -41.64
C VAL A 88 -0.64 8.75 -41.57
N PRO A 89 0.00 9.09 -42.70
CA PRO A 89 1.27 9.80 -42.66
C PRO A 89 1.00 11.23 -42.19
N GLY A 90 1.25 11.51 -40.91
CA GLY A 90 1.29 12.88 -40.36
C GLY A 90 0.19 13.22 -39.36
N GLY A 91 0.24 12.62 -38.16
CA GLY A 91 -0.58 13.01 -37.01
C GLY A 91 0.25 13.08 -35.73
N PHE A 92 0.55 14.30 -35.29
CA PHE A 92 1.20 14.75 -34.06
C PHE A 92 0.65 14.02 -32.81
N GLY A 93 1.41 13.63 -31.79
CA GLY A 93 2.49 14.39 -31.15
C GLY A 93 1.87 15.39 -30.16
N SER A 94 1.55 14.91 -28.96
CA SER A 94 1.30 15.65 -27.71
C SER A 94 0.87 17.13 -27.83
N ASP A 95 -0.41 17.40 -27.58
CA ASP A 95 -0.95 18.74 -27.35
C ASP A 95 -0.40 19.29 -26.01
N GLY A 96 0.76 19.94 -26.08
CA GLY A 96 1.29 20.79 -25.03
C GLY A 96 0.97 22.22 -25.40
N SER A 97 0.09 22.85 -24.63
CA SER A 97 -0.29 24.26 -24.78
C SER A 97 0.94 25.17 -24.74
N ASP A 98 1.19 25.86 -25.84
CA ASP A 98 2.13 26.96 -25.99
C ASP A 98 1.71 28.14 -25.09
N GLU A 99 2.50 28.45 -24.07
CA GLU A 99 2.65 29.82 -23.57
C GLU A 99 3.99 30.35 -24.09
N GLU A 100 3.91 31.29 -25.03
CA GLU A 100 5.02 32.07 -25.54
C GLU A 100 5.58 32.94 -24.41
N ASP A 101 6.83 32.70 -24.00
CA ASP A 101 7.66 33.73 -23.38
C ASP A 101 9.01 33.80 -24.11
N ASP A 102 9.13 34.87 -24.90
CA ASP A 102 10.34 35.45 -25.45
C ASP A 102 11.38 35.67 -24.34
N PHE A 103 12.62 35.17 -24.50
CA PHE A 103 13.85 35.94 -24.25
C PHE A 103 15.12 35.14 -24.66
N GLY A 104 15.84 35.70 -25.63
CA GLY A 104 17.31 35.86 -25.56
C GLY A 104 18.19 34.67 -25.97
N GLY A 105 18.80 34.78 -27.16
CA GLY A 105 19.86 33.89 -27.63
C GLY A 105 21.10 33.86 -26.74
N GLY A 106 21.68 32.67 -26.63
CA GLY A 106 22.93 32.41 -25.91
C GLY A 106 23.37 30.96 -26.13
N ASP A 107 24.23 30.79 -27.11
CA ASP A 107 25.01 29.60 -27.46
C ASP A 107 25.90 29.15 -26.28
N GLY A 108 25.69 27.92 -25.80
CA GLY A 108 26.53 27.31 -24.77
C GLY A 108 26.10 25.88 -24.43
N TYR A 109 26.93 24.90 -24.80
CA TYR A 109 26.83 23.50 -24.39
C TYR A 109 26.65 23.39 -22.86
N GLY A 110 25.48 22.94 -22.41
CA GLY A 110 25.19 22.63 -21.02
C GLY A 110 24.58 21.22 -20.93
N ASP A 111 25.16 20.39 -20.07
CA ASP A 111 24.52 19.15 -19.57
C ASP A 111 23.11 19.49 -19.09
N GLU A 112 22.08 19.09 -19.84
CA GLU A 112 20.74 19.00 -19.27
C GLU A 112 20.75 17.82 -18.29
N PRO A 113 20.52 18.05 -16.98
CA PRO A 113 20.39 16.96 -16.04
C PRO A 113 19.21 16.11 -16.49
N ILE A 114 19.46 14.81 -16.73
CA ILE A 114 18.44 13.81 -17.03
C ILE A 114 17.27 14.03 -16.07
N PRO A 115 16.04 14.31 -16.56
CA PRO A 115 14.90 14.56 -15.70
C PRO A 115 14.70 13.39 -14.74
N ILE A 116 15.00 13.61 -13.46
CA ILE A 116 14.74 12.64 -12.41
C ILE A 116 13.23 12.66 -12.20
N ALA A 117 12.56 11.56 -12.54
CA ALA A 117 11.13 11.41 -12.29
C ALA A 117 10.85 11.69 -10.80
N LYS A 118 9.95 12.63 -10.53
CA LYS A 118 9.53 12.93 -9.16
C LYS A 118 8.80 11.71 -8.59
N PRO A 119 8.93 11.41 -7.28
CA PRO A 119 8.13 10.39 -6.63
C PRO A 119 6.65 10.64 -6.89
N VAL A 120 5.94 9.64 -7.38
CA VAL A 120 4.48 9.72 -7.57
C VAL A 120 3.86 9.80 -6.18
N THR A 121 3.30 10.97 -5.89
CA THR A 121 2.59 11.28 -4.64
C THR A 121 1.08 11.37 -4.88
N ASP A 122 0.68 11.48 -6.14
CA ASP A 122 -0.69 11.50 -6.62
C ASP A 122 -0.97 10.18 -7.35
N TYR A 123 -1.93 9.41 -6.84
CA TYR A 123 -2.31 8.11 -7.40
C TYR A 123 -3.55 8.20 -8.31
N ASP A 124 -4.04 9.41 -8.65
CA ASP A 124 -5.17 9.61 -9.59
C ASP A 124 -4.78 9.40 -11.06
N VAL A 125 -3.58 8.89 -11.33
CA VAL A 125 -3.07 8.60 -12.67
C VAL A 125 -3.84 7.43 -13.30
N VAL A 126 -4.37 7.64 -14.50
CA VAL A 126 -5.06 6.62 -15.29
C VAL A 126 -4.17 6.16 -16.43
N ILE A 127 -3.94 4.85 -16.55
CA ILE A 127 -3.24 4.28 -17.71
C ILE A 127 -4.26 4.04 -18.83
N ASP A 128 -4.36 4.97 -19.78
CA ASP A 128 -5.09 4.73 -21.04
C ASP A 128 -4.21 3.90 -21.99
N ALA A 129 -4.23 2.57 -21.82
CA ALA A 129 -3.41 1.66 -22.60
C ALA A 129 -3.91 1.43 -24.04
N LEU A 130 -5.19 1.72 -24.33
CA LEU A 130 -5.82 1.47 -25.64
C LEU A 130 -6.60 2.71 -26.13
N SER A 131 -6.55 2.96 -27.45
CA SER A 131 -7.34 4.03 -28.07
C SER A 131 -8.84 3.74 -27.98
N PRO A 132 -9.72 4.76 -27.95
CA PRO A 132 -11.17 4.54 -27.93
C PRO A 132 -11.69 3.72 -29.12
N GLY A 133 -11.07 3.86 -30.30
CA GLY A 133 -11.43 3.08 -31.49
C GLY A 133 -11.07 1.60 -31.36
N SER A 134 -9.89 1.30 -30.81
CA SER A 134 -9.47 -0.08 -30.52
C SER A 134 -10.41 -0.73 -29.51
N ILE A 135 -10.84 0.00 -28.46
CA ILE A 135 -11.78 -0.51 -27.45
C ILE A 135 -13.15 -0.84 -28.06
N ALA A 136 -13.66 -0.01 -28.97
CA ALA A 136 -14.93 -0.29 -29.66
C ALA A 136 -14.86 -1.58 -30.49
N ASN A 137 -13.77 -1.79 -31.22
CA ASN A 137 -13.55 -3.01 -32.02
C ASN A 137 -13.43 -4.25 -31.12
N VAL A 138 -12.62 -4.17 -30.07
CA VAL A 138 -12.42 -5.26 -29.10
C VAL A 138 -13.75 -5.60 -28.39
N HIS A 139 -14.54 -4.60 -28.01
CA HIS A 139 -15.88 -4.81 -27.43
C HIS A 139 -16.84 -5.53 -28.40
N GLN A 140 -16.84 -5.15 -29.68
CA GLN A 140 -17.68 -5.80 -30.70
C GLN A 140 -17.33 -7.27 -30.92
N ILE A 141 -16.05 -7.62 -30.84
CA ILE A 141 -15.59 -9.01 -30.89
C ILE A 141 -16.03 -9.75 -29.62
N ALA A 142 -15.78 -9.17 -28.44
CA ALA A 142 -16.15 -9.77 -27.16
C ALA A 142 -17.65 -10.09 -27.09
N LYS A 143 -18.51 -9.16 -27.54
CA LYS A 143 -19.95 -9.36 -27.57
C LYS A 143 -20.34 -10.60 -28.38
N ARG A 144 -19.76 -10.78 -29.57
CA ARG A 144 -20.08 -11.93 -30.44
C ARG A 144 -19.54 -13.24 -29.92
N MET A 145 -18.34 -13.23 -29.33
CA MET A 145 -17.80 -14.41 -28.66
C MET A 145 -18.71 -14.83 -27.49
N VAL A 146 -19.20 -13.88 -26.70
CA VAL A 146 -20.14 -14.13 -25.61
C VAL A 146 -21.49 -14.65 -26.12
N ASP A 147 -22.07 -14.02 -27.14
CA ASP A 147 -23.35 -14.43 -27.75
C ASP A 147 -23.27 -15.85 -28.37
N ALA A 148 -22.08 -16.26 -28.81
CA ALA A 148 -21.79 -17.60 -29.31
C ALA A 148 -21.50 -18.64 -28.20
N GLY A 149 -21.43 -18.24 -26.93
CA GLY A 149 -21.14 -19.13 -25.80
C GLY A 149 -19.65 -19.28 -25.44
N PHE A 150 -18.76 -18.51 -26.06
CA PHE A 150 -17.30 -18.53 -25.88
C PHE A 150 -16.78 -17.40 -24.97
N GLY A 151 -17.61 -16.96 -24.02
CA GLY A 151 -17.27 -15.82 -23.15
C GLY A 151 -16.09 -16.08 -22.21
N ARG A 152 -15.85 -17.34 -21.81
CA ARG A 152 -14.71 -17.70 -20.96
C ARG A 152 -13.40 -17.62 -21.74
N GLU A 153 -13.39 -18.17 -22.94
CA GLU A 153 -12.29 -18.13 -23.89
C GLU A 153 -11.93 -16.68 -24.22
N CYS A 154 -12.94 -15.83 -24.44
CA CYS A 154 -12.74 -14.39 -24.64
C CYS A 154 -12.07 -13.71 -23.42
N ALA A 155 -12.51 -14.02 -22.21
CA ALA A 155 -11.90 -13.48 -20.99
C ALA A 155 -10.46 -13.98 -20.78
N GLU A 156 -10.16 -15.23 -21.12
CA GLU A 156 -8.82 -15.81 -21.07
C GLU A 156 -7.89 -15.17 -22.11
N ALA A 157 -8.38 -14.96 -23.33
CA ALA A 157 -7.65 -14.26 -24.39
C ALA A 157 -7.31 -12.81 -24.03
N TYR A 158 -8.27 -12.11 -23.40
CA TYR A 158 -8.01 -10.77 -22.84
C TYR A 158 -6.87 -10.80 -21.82
N ALA A 159 -6.97 -11.71 -20.86
CA ALA A 159 -5.98 -11.83 -19.80
C ALA A 159 -4.60 -12.18 -20.33
N GLU A 160 -4.51 -13.04 -21.36
CA GLU A 160 -3.26 -13.38 -22.02
C GLU A 160 -2.65 -12.18 -22.75
N ALA A 161 -3.46 -11.44 -23.53
CA ALA A 161 -3.01 -10.24 -24.24
C ALA A 161 -2.44 -9.17 -23.29
N ARG A 162 -3.08 -9.00 -22.13
CA ARG A 162 -2.68 -8.00 -21.12
C ARG A 162 -1.56 -8.48 -20.21
N ARG A 163 -1.33 -9.80 -20.11
CA ARG A 163 -0.34 -10.39 -19.18
C ARG A 163 1.06 -9.85 -19.42
N SER A 164 1.50 -9.78 -20.67
CA SER A 164 2.82 -9.30 -21.05
C SER A 164 3.04 -7.84 -20.59
N PHE A 165 2.05 -6.98 -20.80
CA PHE A 165 2.06 -5.59 -20.37
C PHE A 165 2.12 -5.46 -18.85
N VAL A 166 1.28 -6.20 -18.11
CA VAL A 166 1.25 -6.16 -16.64
C VAL A 166 2.57 -6.69 -16.06
N ASP A 167 3.09 -7.80 -16.59
CA ASP A 167 4.38 -8.38 -16.21
C ASP A 167 5.53 -7.39 -16.45
N GLU A 168 5.58 -6.77 -17.62
CA GLU A 168 6.63 -5.80 -17.95
C GLU A 168 6.52 -4.54 -17.07
N SER A 169 5.30 -4.07 -16.82
CA SER A 169 5.05 -2.92 -15.94
C SER A 169 5.55 -3.17 -14.53
N VAL A 170 5.28 -4.35 -13.96
CA VAL A 170 5.78 -4.74 -12.63
C VAL A 170 7.29 -4.98 -12.63
N ALA A 171 7.84 -5.60 -13.69
CA ALA A 171 9.27 -5.81 -13.83
C ALA A 171 10.07 -4.48 -13.89
N ARG A 172 9.51 -3.44 -14.53
CA ARG A 172 10.10 -2.10 -14.61
C ARG A 172 10.16 -1.39 -13.24
N LEU A 173 9.29 -1.75 -12.29
CA LEU A 173 9.40 -1.29 -10.89
C LEU A 173 10.62 -1.91 -10.18
N GLY A 174 11.26 -2.90 -10.81
CA GLY A 174 12.51 -3.49 -10.37
C GLY A 174 12.38 -4.44 -9.19
N ILE A 175 11.16 -4.88 -8.87
CA ILE A 175 10.94 -5.91 -7.86
C ILE A 175 11.42 -7.24 -8.41
N ARG A 176 12.32 -7.91 -7.69
CA ARG A 176 12.68 -9.29 -8.00
C ARG A 176 11.64 -10.24 -7.39
N PRO A 177 11.05 -11.18 -8.16
CA PRO A 177 10.34 -12.29 -7.56
C PRO A 177 11.31 -13.04 -6.65
N ARG A 178 10.92 -13.24 -5.40
CA ARG A 178 11.64 -14.10 -4.45
C ARG A 178 10.68 -15.12 -3.89
N THR A 179 11.14 -16.35 -3.76
CA THR A 179 10.39 -17.38 -3.05
C THR A 179 10.46 -17.16 -1.54
N ALA A 180 9.54 -17.74 -0.77
CA ALA A 180 9.57 -17.63 0.69
C ALA A 180 10.89 -18.16 1.28
N GLU A 181 11.42 -19.24 0.71
CA GLU A 181 12.70 -19.84 1.14
C GLU A 181 13.89 -18.91 0.91
N GLU A 182 13.93 -18.24 -0.25
CA GLU A 182 14.97 -17.25 -0.57
C GLU A 182 14.90 -16.05 0.39
N VAL A 183 13.68 -15.57 0.70
CA VAL A 183 13.48 -14.48 1.67
C VAL A 183 13.98 -14.90 3.04
N HIS A 184 13.67 -16.12 3.51
CA HIS A 184 14.11 -16.61 4.81
C HIS A 184 15.63 -16.85 4.90
N ALA A 185 16.29 -17.20 3.79
CA ALA A 185 17.72 -17.41 3.73
C ALA A 185 18.55 -16.12 3.59
N SER A 186 17.92 -15.02 3.15
CA SER A 186 18.62 -13.77 2.85
C SER A 186 19.02 -12.98 4.11
N PRO A 187 20.16 -12.25 4.07
CA PRO A 187 20.55 -11.35 5.15
C PRO A 187 19.57 -10.18 5.24
N TRP A 188 19.39 -9.64 6.45
CA TRP A 188 18.39 -8.61 6.69
C TRP A 188 18.70 -7.30 5.94
N GLU A 189 19.96 -6.95 5.77
CA GLU A 189 20.39 -5.74 5.07
C GLU A 189 19.94 -5.72 3.59
N GLU A 190 19.94 -6.88 2.94
CA GLU A 190 19.39 -7.02 1.57
C GLU A 190 17.87 -6.91 1.58
N LEU A 191 17.21 -7.53 2.56
CA LEU A 191 15.76 -7.49 2.70
C LEU A 191 15.26 -6.08 2.99
N GLU A 192 15.97 -5.26 3.76
CA GLU A 192 15.58 -3.85 3.99
C GLU A 192 15.54 -3.06 2.69
N PHE A 193 16.50 -3.29 1.80
CA PHE A 193 16.54 -2.64 0.49
C PHE A 193 15.39 -3.12 -0.41
N ASP A 194 15.12 -4.43 -0.40
CA ASP A 194 14.01 -5.00 -1.16
C ASP A 194 12.66 -4.50 -0.64
N ILE A 195 12.47 -4.40 0.68
CA ILE A 195 11.26 -3.83 1.30
C ILE A 195 11.08 -2.37 0.88
N ALA A 196 12.15 -1.57 0.92
CA ALA A 196 12.10 -0.16 0.53
C ALA A 196 11.68 0.04 -0.93
N ARG A 197 11.98 -0.92 -1.82
CA ARG A 197 11.53 -0.93 -3.23
C ARG A 197 10.15 -1.54 -3.41
N TRP A 198 9.80 -2.52 -2.58
CA TRP A 198 8.51 -3.17 -2.60
C TRP A 198 7.38 -2.20 -2.23
N ILE A 199 7.55 -1.32 -1.23
CA ILE A 199 6.51 -0.37 -0.80
C ILE A 199 5.99 0.53 -1.95
N PRO A 200 6.83 1.32 -2.65
CA PRO A 200 6.34 2.17 -3.74
C PRO A 200 5.78 1.33 -4.90
N ALA A 201 6.34 0.16 -5.16
CA ALA A 201 5.87 -0.70 -6.23
C ALA A 201 4.53 -1.38 -5.90
N PHE A 202 4.31 -1.76 -4.64
CA PHE A 202 3.02 -2.21 -4.12
C PHE A 202 1.96 -1.12 -4.29
N ASN A 203 2.29 0.12 -3.92
CA ASN A 203 1.42 1.27 -4.15
C ASN A 203 1.10 1.50 -5.64
N MET A 204 2.09 1.44 -6.53
CA MET A 204 1.86 1.57 -7.97
C MET A 204 0.91 0.49 -8.50
N VAL A 205 1.13 -0.76 -8.10
CA VAL A 205 0.32 -1.87 -8.61
C VAL A 205 -1.11 -1.79 -8.09
N PHE A 206 -1.31 -1.62 -6.78
CA PHE A 206 -2.63 -1.65 -6.18
C PHE A 206 -3.41 -0.35 -6.31
N ARG A 207 -2.76 0.81 -6.41
CA ARG A 207 -3.44 2.12 -6.53
C ARG A 207 -3.58 2.61 -7.97
N ILE A 208 -2.74 2.14 -8.91
CA ILE A 208 -2.76 2.61 -10.31
C ILE A 208 -3.03 1.46 -11.29
N LEU A 209 -2.19 0.42 -11.30
CA LEU A 209 -2.25 -0.62 -12.34
C LEU A 209 -3.54 -1.45 -12.27
N ILE A 210 -3.88 -1.97 -11.08
CA ILE A 210 -5.07 -2.80 -10.87
C ILE A 210 -6.35 -1.99 -11.12
N PRO A 211 -6.53 -0.77 -10.58
CA PRO A 211 -7.71 0.05 -10.90
C PRO A 211 -7.80 0.43 -12.38
N SER A 212 -6.68 0.69 -13.05
CA SER A 212 -6.66 0.97 -14.50
C SER A 212 -7.11 -0.24 -15.31
N GLU A 213 -6.63 -1.44 -14.96
CA GLU A 213 -7.02 -2.68 -15.62
C GLU A 213 -8.50 -3.00 -15.39
N ARG A 214 -9.03 -2.75 -14.18
CA ARG A 214 -10.48 -2.86 -13.89
C ARG A 214 -11.31 -1.98 -14.83
N ARG A 215 -10.93 -0.71 -14.96
CA ARG A 215 -11.62 0.24 -15.86
C ARG A 215 -11.57 -0.21 -17.31
N LEU A 216 -10.44 -0.79 -17.75
CA LEU A 216 -10.31 -1.29 -19.11
C LEU A 216 -11.22 -2.50 -19.35
N CYS A 217 -11.26 -3.46 -18.42
CA CYS A 217 -12.20 -4.58 -18.48
C CYS A 217 -13.66 -4.11 -18.49
N ASP A 218 -14.03 -3.15 -17.64
CA ASP A 218 -15.40 -2.63 -17.60
C ASP A 218 -15.79 -1.95 -18.93
N ARG A 219 -14.85 -1.30 -19.62
CA ARG A 219 -15.07 -0.71 -20.95
C ARG A 219 -15.18 -1.75 -22.06
N VAL A 220 -14.33 -2.79 -22.03
CA VAL A 220 -14.30 -3.84 -23.07
C VAL A 220 -15.49 -4.80 -22.93
N PHE A 221 -15.90 -5.11 -21.70
CA PHE A 221 -16.95 -6.08 -21.39
C PHE A 221 -18.24 -5.43 -20.88
N ASP A 222 -18.50 -4.17 -21.24
CA ASP A 222 -19.72 -3.48 -20.83
C ASP A 222 -20.98 -4.28 -21.21
N GLY A 223 -21.85 -4.53 -20.24
CA GLY A 223 -23.04 -5.38 -20.42
C GLY A 223 -22.79 -6.88 -20.64
N LEU A 224 -21.54 -7.36 -20.57
CA LEU A 224 -21.15 -8.77 -20.79
C LEU A 224 -20.77 -9.49 -19.49
N ALA A 225 -21.48 -9.23 -18.39
CA ALA A 225 -21.24 -9.92 -17.13
C ALA A 225 -21.50 -11.44 -17.26
N PRO A 226 -20.67 -12.33 -16.64
CA PRO A 226 -19.59 -12.05 -15.69
C PRO A 226 -18.19 -12.00 -16.32
N PHE A 227 -18.07 -11.88 -17.65
CA PHE A 227 -16.80 -12.11 -18.34
C PHE A 227 -15.76 -11.01 -18.11
N GLY A 228 -16.18 -9.76 -17.89
CA GLY A 228 -15.29 -8.66 -17.50
C GLY A 228 -14.58 -8.91 -16.17
N ASP A 229 -15.30 -9.42 -15.16
CA ASP A 229 -14.73 -9.76 -13.85
C ASP A 229 -13.73 -10.91 -13.96
N LEU A 230 -14.05 -11.93 -14.76
CA LEU A 230 -13.16 -13.06 -15.06
C LEU A 230 -11.87 -12.62 -15.77
N ALA A 231 -12.00 -11.76 -16.77
CA ALA A 231 -10.88 -11.22 -17.54
C ALA A 231 -9.96 -10.39 -16.65
N PHE A 232 -10.54 -9.51 -15.84
CA PHE A 232 -9.83 -8.66 -14.89
C PHE A 232 -8.99 -9.48 -13.91
N ILE A 233 -9.61 -10.45 -13.21
CA ILE A 233 -8.88 -11.23 -12.21
C ILE A 233 -7.80 -12.09 -12.87
N ALA A 234 -8.06 -12.66 -14.05
CA ALA A 234 -7.08 -13.46 -14.77
C ALA A 234 -5.86 -12.64 -15.25
N ALA A 235 -6.06 -11.35 -15.54
CA ALA A 235 -4.98 -10.46 -15.96
C ALA A 235 -4.04 -10.05 -14.82
N VAL A 236 -4.58 -9.73 -13.63
CA VAL A 236 -3.80 -9.11 -12.53
C VAL A 236 -3.38 -10.07 -11.41
N ARG A 237 -4.03 -11.23 -11.29
CA ARG A 237 -3.89 -12.10 -10.11
C ARG A 237 -2.46 -12.56 -9.87
N THR A 238 -1.74 -12.94 -10.91
CA THR A 238 -0.39 -13.52 -10.77
C THR A 238 0.58 -12.52 -10.13
N GLN A 239 0.59 -11.28 -10.61
CA GLN A 239 1.50 -10.24 -10.15
C GLN A 239 1.07 -9.69 -8.79
N ALA A 240 -0.24 -9.58 -8.54
CA ALA A 240 -0.77 -9.25 -7.22
C ALA A 240 -0.36 -10.30 -6.18
N LEU A 241 -0.50 -11.59 -6.48
CA LEU A 241 -0.10 -12.68 -5.57
C LEU A 241 1.41 -12.73 -5.35
N GLN A 242 2.22 -12.42 -6.36
CA GLN A 242 3.67 -12.32 -6.18
C GLN A 242 4.03 -11.25 -5.15
N LEU A 243 3.42 -10.06 -5.24
CA LEU A 243 3.64 -8.99 -4.26
C LEU A 243 3.17 -9.37 -2.86
N ILE A 244 2.00 -10.00 -2.75
CA ILE A 244 1.42 -10.47 -1.49
C ILE A 244 2.33 -11.54 -0.85
N SER A 245 2.78 -12.51 -1.64
CA SER A 245 3.65 -13.60 -1.17
C SER A 245 4.97 -13.11 -0.58
N PHE A 246 5.52 -11.99 -1.10
CA PHE A 246 6.70 -11.36 -0.53
C PHE A 246 6.40 -10.79 0.87
N GLY A 247 5.29 -10.08 1.03
CA GLY A 247 4.82 -9.58 2.33
C GLY A 247 4.59 -10.70 3.34
N ASP A 248 3.97 -11.80 2.91
CA ASP A 248 3.77 -12.98 3.77
C ASP A 248 5.08 -13.68 4.14
N ALA A 249 6.03 -13.78 3.22
CA ALA A 249 7.35 -14.33 3.50
C ALA A 249 8.11 -13.49 4.54
N ILE A 250 8.02 -12.15 4.46
CA ILE A 250 8.59 -11.24 5.46
C ILE A 250 7.88 -11.38 6.81
N SER A 251 6.54 -11.42 6.82
CA SER A 251 5.77 -11.52 8.07
C SER A 251 6.03 -12.83 8.84
N SER A 252 6.29 -13.93 8.11
CA SER A 252 6.58 -15.26 8.64
C SER A 252 8.06 -15.48 9.01
N SER A 253 8.95 -14.54 8.65
CA SER A 253 10.37 -14.63 8.92
C SER A 253 10.73 -14.39 10.40
N SER A 254 12.03 -14.32 10.72
CA SER A 254 12.50 -14.03 12.08
C SER A 254 11.85 -12.76 12.64
N ARG A 255 11.44 -12.82 13.92
CA ARG A 255 10.76 -11.75 14.65
C ARG A 255 11.73 -10.93 15.52
N ALA A 256 12.94 -10.73 15.01
CA ALA A 256 13.95 -10.00 15.74
C ALA A 256 13.56 -8.51 15.91
N PRO A 257 13.82 -7.88 17.07
CA PRO A 257 13.40 -6.51 17.35
C PRO A 257 13.79 -5.48 16.28
N GLU A 258 15.00 -5.58 15.71
CA GLU A 258 15.51 -4.67 14.68
C GLU A 258 14.61 -4.57 13.44
N ARG A 259 13.77 -5.57 13.18
CA ARG A 259 12.90 -5.63 12.00
C ARG A 259 11.63 -4.80 12.12
N LEU A 260 11.29 -4.34 13.33
CA LEU A 260 10.02 -3.67 13.62
C LEU A 260 9.69 -2.56 12.62
N PHE A 261 10.65 -1.66 12.37
CA PHE A 261 10.39 -0.45 11.60
C PHE A 261 10.00 -0.76 10.15
N ARG A 262 10.72 -1.66 9.47
CA ARG A 262 10.39 -2.05 8.10
C ARG A 262 9.09 -2.82 7.99
N VAL A 263 8.78 -3.67 8.98
CA VAL A 263 7.51 -4.41 9.01
C VAL A 263 6.34 -3.45 9.26
N VAL A 264 6.54 -2.41 10.09
CA VAL A 264 5.57 -1.32 10.28
C VAL A 264 5.36 -0.55 8.98
N ASP A 265 6.43 -0.15 8.28
CA ASP A 265 6.33 0.56 6.99
C ASP A 265 5.51 -0.26 5.97
N MET A 266 5.73 -1.58 5.91
CA MET A 266 4.94 -2.49 5.05
C MET A 266 3.48 -2.58 5.50
N TYR A 267 3.22 -2.70 6.80
CA TYR A 267 1.88 -2.76 7.34
C TYR A 267 1.08 -1.49 7.00
N GLU A 268 1.70 -0.31 7.17
CA GLU A 268 1.10 0.98 6.82
C GLU A 268 0.73 1.03 5.32
N ALA A 269 1.67 0.67 4.44
CA ALA A 269 1.42 0.65 3.00
C ALA A 269 0.23 -0.24 2.62
N VAL A 270 0.11 -1.42 3.22
CA VAL A 270 -1.00 -2.35 2.94
C VAL A 270 -2.31 -1.84 3.54
N ARG A 271 -2.30 -1.38 4.80
CA ARG A 271 -3.46 -0.86 5.52
C ARG A 271 -4.08 0.31 4.76
N ASP A 272 -3.27 1.23 4.28
CA ASP A 272 -3.72 2.46 3.63
C ASP A 272 -4.32 2.21 2.24
N ILE A 273 -4.03 1.05 1.62
CA ILE A 273 -4.60 0.62 0.35
C ILE A 273 -5.96 -0.06 0.52
N LEU A 274 -6.19 -0.78 1.62
CA LEU A 274 -7.40 -1.61 1.79
C LEU A 274 -8.72 -0.88 1.48
N PRO A 275 -8.96 0.38 1.93
CA PRO A 275 -10.20 1.09 1.62
C PRO A 275 -10.38 1.38 0.12
N ASP A 276 -9.29 1.62 -0.60
CA ASP A 276 -9.31 1.95 -2.03
C ASP A 276 -9.61 0.74 -2.91
N LEU A 277 -9.45 -0.47 -2.35
CA LEU A 277 -9.70 -1.72 -3.04
C LEU A 277 -11.18 -2.13 -3.05
N ASP A 278 -12.00 -1.61 -2.13
CA ASP A 278 -13.42 -1.96 -2.03
C ASP A 278 -14.23 -1.68 -3.32
N PRO A 279 -14.10 -0.52 -4.00
CA PRO A 279 -14.80 -0.31 -5.27
C PRO A 279 -14.26 -1.19 -6.40
N VAL A 280 -12.96 -1.50 -6.39
CA VAL A 280 -12.26 -2.24 -7.45
C VAL A 280 -12.54 -3.75 -7.36
N PHE A 281 -12.69 -4.27 -6.15
CA PHE A 281 -12.95 -5.67 -5.85
C PHE A 281 -14.35 -5.91 -5.29
N SER A 282 -15.36 -5.37 -5.99
CA SER A 282 -16.77 -5.47 -5.58
C SER A 282 -17.44 -6.78 -6.02
N ASP A 283 -16.81 -7.54 -6.93
CA ASP A 283 -17.36 -8.77 -7.50
C ASP A 283 -16.91 -10.06 -6.76
N PRO A 284 -17.64 -11.18 -6.92
CA PRO A 284 -17.29 -12.44 -6.24
C PRO A 284 -15.96 -13.07 -6.67
N TYR A 285 -15.48 -12.81 -7.89
CA TYR A 285 -14.25 -13.41 -8.42
C TYR A 285 -13.00 -12.74 -7.83
N SER A 286 -13.06 -11.43 -7.64
CA SER A 286 -11.97 -10.65 -7.04
C SER A 286 -11.98 -10.65 -5.50
N ALA A 287 -13.09 -11.03 -4.87
CA ALA A 287 -13.22 -11.14 -3.42
C ALA A 287 -12.12 -12.00 -2.77
N THR A 288 -11.66 -13.06 -3.46
CA THR A 288 -10.54 -13.89 -2.98
C THR A 288 -9.27 -13.07 -2.87
N LEU A 289 -8.93 -12.29 -3.90
CA LEU A 289 -7.71 -11.48 -3.90
C LEU A 289 -7.75 -10.39 -2.83
N ARG A 290 -8.92 -9.75 -2.64
CA ARG A 290 -9.13 -8.79 -1.54
C ARG A 290 -8.90 -9.44 -0.17
N ALA A 291 -9.38 -10.68 0.01
CA ALA A 291 -9.17 -11.44 1.23
C ALA A 291 -7.69 -11.79 1.46
N GLU A 292 -6.92 -12.10 0.40
CA GLU A 292 -5.47 -12.31 0.50
C GLU A 292 -4.74 -11.04 0.95
N VAL A 293 -5.06 -9.87 0.38
CA VAL A 293 -4.47 -8.58 0.82
C VAL A 293 -4.80 -8.28 2.28
N SER A 294 -6.06 -8.52 2.67
CA SER A 294 -6.50 -8.36 4.07
C SER A 294 -5.77 -9.33 5.00
N THR A 295 -5.55 -10.56 4.55
CA THR A 295 -4.81 -11.59 5.30
C THR A 295 -3.36 -11.17 5.50
N MET A 296 -2.69 -10.68 4.45
CA MET A 296 -1.34 -10.15 4.55
C MET A 296 -1.23 -8.98 5.53
N CYS A 297 -2.20 -8.07 5.54
CA CYS A 297 -2.26 -6.99 6.52
C CYS A 297 -2.31 -7.54 7.96
N ASN A 298 -3.16 -8.54 8.20
CA ASN A 298 -3.29 -9.21 9.50
C ASN A 298 -2.03 -10.02 9.89
N THR A 299 -1.36 -10.67 8.95
CA THR A 299 -0.12 -11.42 9.21
C THR A 299 1.03 -10.47 9.55
N LEU A 300 1.16 -9.34 8.85
CA LEU A 300 2.10 -8.27 9.19
C LEU A 300 1.82 -7.70 10.60
N GLY A 301 0.56 -7.39 10.93
CA GLY A 301 0.17 -6.97 12.27
C GLY A 301 0.51 -8.00 13.34
N SER A 302 0.29 -9.28 13.06
CA SER A 302 0.68 -10.39 13.95
C SER A 302 2.19 -10.53 14.10
N SER A 303 2.95 -10.22 13.05
CA SER A 303 4.42 -10.20 13.08
C SER A 303 4.93 -9.08 13.99
N ILE A 304 4.35 -7.87 13.91
CA ILE A 304 4.64 -6.75 14.82
C ILE A 304 4.41 -7.18 16.28
N LYS A 305 3.26 -7.79 16.61
CA LYS A 305 3.01 -8.34 17.95
C LYS A 305 4.06 -9.37 18.36
N GLY A 306 4.40 -10.27 17.45
CA GLY A 306 5.42 -11.29 17.66
C GLY A 306 6.82 -10.72 17.93
N ILE A 307 7.16 -9.59 17.32
CA ILE A 307 8.43 -8.87 17.57
C ILE A 307 8.48 -8.33 19.01
N PHE A 308 7.38 -7.75 19.51
CA PHE A 308 7.30 -7.32 20.91
C PHE A 308 7.41 -8.50 21.89
N MET A 309 6.82 -9.66 21.58
CA MET A 309 7.00 -10.87 22.36
C MET A 309 8.45 -11.36 22.36
N GLU A 310 9.16 -11.27 21.24
CA GLU A 310 10.56 -11.68 21.19
C GLU A 310 11.49 -10.70 21.91
N LEU A 311 11.19 -9.40 21.88
CA LEU A 311 11.85 -8.41 22.73
C LEU A 311 11.70 -8.77 24.22
N GLU A 312 10.49 -9.14 24.64
CA GLU A 312 10.23 -9.60 26.01
C GLU A 312 11.06 -10.84 26.37
N ASN A 313 11.10 -11.83 25.47
CA ASN A 313 11.90 -13.04 25.64
C ASN A 313 13.40 -12.73 25.74
N LEU A 314 13.89 -11.80 24.92
CA LEU A 314 15.28 -11.33 24.95
C LEU A 314 15.61 -10.73 26.31
N ILE A 315 14.76 -9.84 26.83
CA ILE A 315 14.95 -9.24 28.16
C ILE A 315 14.93 -10.32 29.25
N ARG A 316 13.98 -11.25 29.19
CA ARG A 316 13.85 -12.33 30.17
C ARG A 316 15.07 -13.26 30.19
N ARG A 317 15.62 -13.58 29.01
CA ARG A 317 16.75 -14.50 28.83
C ARG A 317 18.11 -13.82 28.99
N ASP A 318 18.17 -12.49 29.06
CA ASP A 318 19.40 -11.73 29.24
C ASP A 318 20.14 -12.20 30.52
N PRO A 319 21.33 -12.81 30.41
CA PRO A 319 21.94 -13.55 31.50
C PRO A 319 22.50 -12.65 32.60
N ALA A 320 22.36 -13.09 33.85
CA ALA A 320 22.93 -12.47 35.04
C ALA A 320 24.42 -12.83 35.24
N ARG A 321 25.26 -12.73 34.19
CA ARG A 321 26.64 -13.24 34.22
C ARG A 321 27.70 -12.23 34.66
N VAL A 322 27.53 -10.95 34.35
CA VAL A 322 28.52 -9.91 34.68
C VAL A 322 27.79 -8.75 35.35
N ALA A 323 28.18 -8.47 36.60
CA ALA A 323 27.71 -7.29 37.30
C ALA A 323 28.25 -6.03 36.61
N ALA A 324 27.40 -5.03 36.39
CA ALA A 324 27.84 -3.76 35.83
C ALA A 324 28.88 -3.12 36.78
N PRO A 325 30.08 -2.75 36.30
CA PRO A 325 31.10 -2.17 37.16
C PRO A 325 30.55 -0.98 37.95
N GLY A 326 30.74 -0.98 39.27
CA GLY A 326 30.29 0.10 40.16
C GLY A 326 28.77 0.30 40.26
N GLY A 327 27.95 -0.67 39.84
CA GLY A 327 26.49 -0.53 39.89
C GLY A 327 25.95 0.44 38.83
N GLY A 328 26.63 0.58 37.69
CA GLY A 328 26.22 1.47 36.60
C GLY A 328 24.96 1.01 35.83
N ILE A 329 24.60 1.79 34.81
CA ILE A 329 23.47 1.49 33.91
C ILE A 329 23.78 0.21 33.10
N HIS A 330 22.87 -0.75 33.12
CA HIS A 330 23.00 -2.01 32.41
C HIS A 330 22.76 -1.83 30.89
N PRO A 331 23.51 -2.52 30.01
CA PRO A 331 23.30 -2.47 28.56
C PRO A 331 21.86 -2.80 28.13
N ILE A 332 21.22 -3.80 28.75
CA ILE A 332 19.83 -4.16 28.45
C ILE A 332 18.86 -2.99 28.68
N THR A 333 19.06 -2.23 29.76
CA THR A 333 18.24 -1.05 30.08
C THR A 333 18.41 0.03 29.01
N ARG A 334 19.65 0.27 28.56
CA ARG A 334 19.91 1.21 27.47
C ARG A 334 19.26 0.76 26.17
N TYR A 335 19.38 -0.51 25.82
CA TYR A 335 18.80 -1.11 24.63
C TYR A 335 17.27 -0.96 24.62
N VAL A 336 16.58 -1.47 25.66
CA VAL A 336 15.11 -1.45 25.75
C VAL A 336 14.57 -0.02 25.71
N MET A 337 15.16 0.90 26.47
CA MET A 337 14.69 2.29 26.49
C MET A 337 14.91 3.01 25.15
N ASN A 338 16.01 2.73 24.45
CA ASN A 338 16.25 3.31 23.13
C ASN A 338 15.31 2.70 22.08
N TYR A 339 15.05 1.40 22.17
CA TYR A 339 14.13 0.68 21.30
C TYR A 339 12.71 1.20 21.43
N LEU A 340 12.15 1.21 22.65
CA LEU A 340 10.79 1.70 22.89
C LEU A 340 10.63 3.16 22.47
N ARG A 341 11.65 3.98 22.71
CA ARG A 341 11.68 5.37 22.24
C ARG A 341 11.58 5.48 20.72
N ALA A 342 12.29 4.62 19.98
CA ALA A 342 12.22 4.59 18.52
C ALA A 342 10.88 4.03 18.03
N ALA A 343 10.36 2.97 18.65
CA ALA A 343 9.05 2.40 18.36
C ALA A 343 7.90 3.41 18.55
N CYS A 344 8.01 4.30 19.54
CA CYS A 344 7.05 5.40 19.72
C CYS A 344 6.99 6.40 18.54
N GLY A 345 7.92 6.35 17.58
CA GLY A 345 7.80 7.11 16.33
C GLY A 345 6.59 6.69 15.49
N SER A 346 6.25 5.39 15.51
CA SER A 346 5.09 4.82 14.81
C SER A 346 3.94 4.52 15.77
N ARG A 347 3.74 5.40 16.78
CA ARG A 347 2.79 5.16 17.88
C ARG A 347 1.39 4.82 17.39
N GLN A 348 0.85 5.60 16.45
CA GLN A 348 -0.52 5.43 15.96
C GLN A 348 -0.73 4.03 15.38
N THR A 349 0.13 3.63 14.45
CA THR A 349 0.10 2.30 13.83
C THR A 349 0.26 1.19 14.87
N LEU A 350 1.15 1.36 15.85
CA LEU A 350 1.29 0.39 16.94
C LEU A 350 0.07 0.34 17.85
N GLU A 351 -0.63 1.44 18.11
CA GLU A 351 -1.87 1.44 18.88
C GLU A 351 -2.95 0.63 18.13
N GLU A 352 -3.15 0.89 16.84
CA GLU A 352 -4.10 0.17 15.97
C GLU A 352 -3.84 -1.34 15.94
N VAL A 353 -2.58 -1.76 15.73
CA VAL A 353 -2.20 -3.18 15.70
C VAL A 353 -2.47 -3.85 17.05
N MET A 354 -2.24 -3.15 18.16
CA MET A 354 -2.36 -3.71 19.52
C MET A 354 -3.80 -3.69 20.05
N GLU A 355 -4.70 -2.86 19.51
CA GLU A 355 -6.12 -2.82 19.90
C GLU A 355 -6.84 -4.16 19.70
N GLY A 356 -6.43 -4.95 18.70
CA GLY A 356 -7.00 -6.26 18.41
C GLY A 356 -6.88 -7.31 19.53
N ASP A 357 -6.06 -7.09 20.56
CA ASP A 357 -5.90 -8.02 21.71
C ASP A 357 -6.87 -7.72 22.88
N LEU A 358 -7.59 -6.59 22.85
CA LEU A 358 -8.54 -6.20 23.92
C LEU A 358 -10.01 -6.41 23.55
N GLY A 359 -10.31 -7.33 22.63
CA GLY A 359 -11.68 -7.67 22.25
C GLY A 359 -12.59 -7.96 23.46
N VAL A 360 -13.66 -7.17 23.57
CA VAL A 360 -14.92 -7.48 24.28
C VAL A 360 -14.80 -7.68 25.80
N ASN A 361 -14.64 -6.60 26.55
CA ASN A 361 -15.41 -6.44 27.79
C ASN A 361 -16.01 -5.04 27.79
N GLY A 362 -17.28 -4.96 27.35
CA GLY A 362 -18.13 -3.77 27.46
C GLY A 362 -18.39 -3.39 28.91
N GLY A 363 -17.37 -2.89 29.59
CA GLY A 363 -17.49 -2.21 30.86
C GLY A 363 -17.71 -0.72 30.62
N ALA A 364 -18.72 -0.17 31.27
CA ALA A 364 -19.08 1.26 31.33
C ALA A 364 -17.86 2.20 31.41
N PRO A 365 -17.98 3.49 31.02
CA PRO A 365 -16.89 4.45 31.11
C PRO A 365 -16.46 4.59 32.57
N VAL A 366 -15.41 3.86 32.95
CA VAL A 366 -14.74 4.02 34.24
C VAL A 366 -13.95 5.32 34.13
N ALA A 367 -14.07 6.17 35.15
CA ALA A 367 -13.26 7.39 35.26
C ALA A 367 -11.79 7.05 34.96
N VAL A 368 -11.20 7.79 34.01
CA VAL A 368 -9.80 7.62 33.60
C VAL A 368 -8.93 7.85 34.84
N ASP A 369 -8.45 6.76 35.44
CA ASP A 369 -7.40 6.82 36.45
C ASP A 369 -6.12 7.32 35.75
N PRO A 370 -5.58 8.51 36.09
CA PRO A 370 -4.43 9.07 35.41
C PRO A 370 -3.16 8.22 35.56
N ASP A 371 -3.12 7.28 36.50
CA ASP A 371 -1.98 6.38 36.73
C ASP A 371 -2.11 5.01 36.04
N ARG A 372 -3.24 4.71 35.38
CA ARG A 372 -3.45 3.44 34.68
C ARG A 372 -3.14 3.58 33.18
N PRO A 373 -2.40 2.64 32.56
CA PRO A 373 -2.17 2.67 31.11
C PRO A 373 -3.50 2.68 30.36
N THR A 374 -3.72 3.73 29.56
CA THR A 374 -5.01 4.05 28.94
C THR A 374 -5.20 3.43 27.56
N SER A 375 -4.15 2.91 26.92
CA SER A 375 -4.20 2.26 25.59
C SER A 375 -3.56 0.86 25.60
N SER A 376 -3.90 0.01 24.61
CA SER A 376 -3.34 -1.35 24.49
C SER A 376 -1.81 -1.35 24.35
N LEU A 377 -1.26 -0.39 23.59
CA LEU A 377 0.17 -0.19 23.48
C LEU A 377 0.80 0.19 24.83
N ALA A 378 0.13 1.05 25.62
CA ALA A 378 0.62 1.42 26.95
C ALA A 378 0.66 0.22 27.91
N VAL A 379 -0.31 -0.71 27.82
CA VAL A 379 -0.30 -1.96 28.57
C VAL A 379 0.91 -2.83 28.19
N HIS A 380 1.18 -2.99 26.89
CA HIS A 380 2.34 -3.75 26.42
C HIS A 380 3.67 -3.11 26.85
N ILE A 381 3.79 -1.78 26.76
CA ILE A 381 4.97 -1.06 27.23
C ILE A 381 5.15 -1.24 28.75
N ALA A 382 4.06 -1.12 29.53
CA ALA A 382 4.11 -1.34 30.98
C ALA A 382 4.57 -2.76 31.33
N TRP A 383 4.11 -3.76 30.57
CA TRP A 383 4.56 -5.14 30.72
C TRP A 383 6.06 -5.31 30.43
N ILE A 384 6.57 -4.73 29.34
CA ILE A 384 8.00 -4.74 29.02
C ILE A 384 8.83 -4.08 30.12
N MET A 385 8.33 -2.98 30.70
CA MET A 385 8.97 -2.33 31.85
C MET A 385 9.02 -3.23 33.09
N ASP A 386 7.95 -3.98 33.37
CA ASP A 386 7.91 -4.95 34.47
C ASP A 386 8.88 -6.11 34.23
N VAL A 387 8.95 -6.65 33.00
CA VAL A 387 9.92 -7.70 32.65
C VAL A 387 11.36 -7.19 32.78
N LEU A 388 11.64 -5.96 32.33
CA LEU A 388 12.94 -5.32 32.51
C LEU A 388 13.27 -5.12 33.99
N HIS A 389 12.30 -4.66 34.79
CA HIS A 389 12.49 -4.45 36.23
C HIS A 389 12.82 -5.77 36.95
N LYS A 390 12.05 -6.84 36.71
CA LYS A 390 12.31 -8.19 37.27
C LYS A 390 13.67 -8.75 36.85
N ASN A 391 14.06 -8.52 35.61
CA ASN A 391 15.38 -8.91 35.11
C ASN A 391 16.52 -8.16 35.84
N LEU A 392 16.37 -6.85 36.06
CA LEU A 392 17.32 -6.05 36.82
C LEU A 392 17.36 -6.44 38.30
N ASP A 393 16.22 -6.75 38.92
CA ASP A 393 16.16 -7.28 40.28
C ASP A 393 16.94 -8.60 40.41
N THR A 394 16.81 -9.48 39.42
CA THR A 394 17.57 -10.73 39.38
C THR A 394 19.07 -10.46 39.24
N LYS A 395 19.47 -9.46 38.44
CA LYS A 395 20.87 -9.05 38.29
C LYS A 395 21.44 -8.33 39.51
N SER A 396 20.62 -7.63 40.29
CA SER A 396 21.05 -6.96 41.52
C SER A 396 21.58 -7.97 42.56
N LYS A 397 21.06 -9.21 42.53
CA LYS A 397 21.47 -10.31 43.41
C LYS A 397 22.87 -10.86 43.11
N ILE A 398 23.51 -10.47 42.01
CA ILE A 398 24.91 -10.83 41.70
C ILE A 398 25.89 -10.04 42.58
N TYR A 399 25.52 -8.82 42.99
CA TYR A 399 26.41 -7.97 43.79
C TYR A 399 26.52 -8.52 45.21
N ARG A 400 27.77 -8.63 45.71
CA ARG A 400 28.04 -9.11 47.07
C ARG A 400 27.59 -8.12 48.15
N ASP A 401 27.70 -6.82 47.87
CA ASP A 401 27.29 -5.74 48.78
C ASP A 401 25.85 -5.32 48.46
N PRO A 402 24.89 -5.47 49.40
CA PRO A 402 23.51 -5.02 49.23
C PRO A 402 23.38 -3.51 48.91
N SER A 403 24.32 -2.70 49.40
CA SER A 403 24.35 -1.26 49.13
C SER A 403 24.62 -1.00 47.65
N LEU A 404 25.57 -1.75 47.06
CA LEU A 404 25.91 -1.67 45.65
C LEU A 404 24.79 -2.21 44.75
N ALA A 405 24.09 -3.27 45.17
CA ALA A 405 22.88 -3.76 44.50
C ALA A 405 21.77 -2.69 44.46
N SER A 406 21.60 -1.96 45.57
CA SER A 406 20.63 -0.86 45.67
C SER A 406 21.00 0.32 44.78
N ILE A 407 22.29 0.69 44.71
CA ILE A 407 22.81 1.71 43.79
C ILE A 407 22.56 1.30 42.34
N PHE A 408 22.79 0.03 41.99
CA PHE A 408 22.49 -0.49 40.66
C PHE A 408 21.02 -0.33 40.28
N LEU A 409 20.09 -0.72 41.16
CA LEU A 409 18.65 -0.56 40.91
C LEU A 409 18.26 0.92 40.80
N LEU A 410 18.80 1.78 41.66
CA LEU A 410 18.56 3.22 41.62
C LEU A 410 19.02 3.84 40.29
N ASN A 411 20.24 3.51 39.85
CA ASN A 411 20.82 4.04 38.62
C ASN A 411 19.99 3.63 37.39
N ASN A 412 19.60 2.36 37.29
CA ASN A 412 18.81 1.87 36.17
C ASN A 412 17.37 2.39 36.21
N GLY A 413 16.71 2.42 37.38
CA GLY A 413 15.37 2.97 37.53
C GLY A 413 15.31 4.46 37.18
N LYS A 414 16.29 5.24 37.66
CA LYS A 414 16.42 6.66 37.34
C LYS A 414 16.64 6.89 35.84
N TYR A 415 17.47 6.07 35.20
CA TYR A 415 17.68 6.13 33.75
C TYR A 415 16.39 5.87 32.96
N ILE A 416 15.60 4.86 33.34
CA ILE A 416 14.30 4.56 32.73
C ILE A 416 13.35 5.76 32.83
N ILE A 417 13.18 6.31 34.04
CA ILE A 417 12.31 7.46 34.29
C ILE A 417 12.76 8.68 33.46
N GLN A 418 14.06 8.97 33.45
CA GLN A 418 14.62 10.10 32.71
C GLN A 418 14.39 9.94 31.20
N LYS A 419 14.58 8.74 30.64
CA LYS A 419 14.30 8.47 29.22
C LYS A 419 12.83 8.62 28.86
N ALA A 420 11.92 8.16 29.72
CA ALA A 420 10.48 8.34 29.53
C ALA A 420 10.08 9.83 29.56
N MET A 421 10.62 10.61 30.51
CA MET A 421 10.38 12.06 30.59
C MET A 421 10.90 12.81 29.35
N LEU A 422 12.10 12.45 28.87
CA LEU A 422 12.64 13.03 27.63
C LEU A 422 11.76 12.72 26.42
N GLN A 423 11.19 11.52 26.33
CA GLN A 423 10.25 11.18 25.27
C GLN A 423 8.95 11.99 25.38
N LYS A 424 8.41 12.16 26.60
CA LYS A 424 7.25 13.01 26.84
C LYS A 424 7.50 14.47 26.42
N LEU A 425 8.67 15.02 26.71
CA LEU A 425 9.06 16.37 26.31
C LEU A 425 9.17 16.49 24.77
N ARG A 426 9.71 15.48 24.10
CA ARG A 426 9.77 15.45 22.62
C ARG A 426 8.38 15.46 22.01
N MET A 427 7.49 14.59 22.48
CA MET A 427 6.09 14.57 22.01
C MET A 427 5.40 15.92 22.24
N PHE A 428 5.60 16.53 23.41
CA PHE A 428 5.09 17.87 23.67
C PHE A 428 5.60 18.89 22.64
N ASN A 429 6.91 18.93 22.38
CA ASN A 429 7.49 19.87 21.42
C ASN A 429 6.90 19.70 20.01
N THR A 430 6.72 18.45 19.55
CA THR A 430 6.11 18.14 18.25
C THR A 430 4.67 18.66 18.18
N TYR A 431 3.81 18.27 19.11
CA TYR A 431 2.41 18.73 19.10
C TYR A 431 2.28 20.23 19.31
N PHE A 432 3.11 20.81 20.18
CA PHE A 432 3.11 22.24 20.41
C PHE A 432 3.50 23.03 19.16
N GLU A 433 4.45 22.54 18.37
CA GLU A 433 4.84 23.15 17.09
C GLU A 433 3.74 23.07 16.04
N GLU A 434 3.10 21.91 15.88
CA GLU A 434 1.99 21.71 14.94
C GLU A 434 0.78 22.59 15.28
N ILE A 435 0.41 22.61 16.57
CA ILE A 435 -0.70 23.42 17.08
C ILE A 435 -0.37 24.91 16.90
N PHE A 436 0.84 25.33 17.28
CA PHE A 436 1.25 26.72 17.14
C PHE A 436 1.27 27.17 15.68
N ALA A 437 1.82 26.36 14.77
CA ALA A 437 1.84 26.65 13.34
C ALA A 437 0.43 26.87 12.78
N THR A 438 -0.55 26.06 13.21
CA THR A 438 -1.93 26.16 12.73
C THR A 438 -2.70 27.31 13.39
N GLN A 439 -2.62 27.43 14.72
CA GLN A 439 -3.47 28.35 15.50
C GLN A 439 -2.92 29.79 15.55
N SER A 440 -1.66 30.01 15.19
CA SER A 440 -1.13 31.36 15.00
C SER A 440 -1.72 32.08 13.79
N GLU A 441 -2.17 31.34 12.77
CA GLU A 441 -2.84 31.89 11.58
C GLU A 441 -4.31 32.29 11.85
N TRP A 442 -4.92 31.74 12.89
CA TRP A 442 -6.32 32.01 13.22
C TRP A 442 -6.45 33.42 13.79
N VAL A 443 -7.66 34.01 13.68
CA VAL A 443 -7.94 35.36 14.20
C VAL A 443 -9.16 35.32 15.09
N ILE A 444 -8.99 35.75 16.34
CA ILE A 444 -10.12 36.04 17.24
C ILE A 444 -10.30 37.55 17.25
N ALA A 445 -11.38 38.06 16.67
CA ALA A 445 -11.59 39.50 16.47
C ALA A 445 -11.83 40.27 17.78
N ASP A 446 -12.47 39.63 18.77
CA ASP A 446 -12.68 40.21 20.09
C ASP A 446 -11.39 40.12 20.91
N GLU A 447 -10.82 41.27 21.25
CA GLU A 447 -9.55 41.35 21.97
C GLU A 447 -9.64 40.77 23.39
N GLN A 448 -10.75 41.01 24.09
CA GLN A 448 -10.93 40.50 25.45
C GLN A 448 -11.06 38.98 25.43
N LEU A 449 -11.85 38.45 24.51
CA LEU A 449 -12.01 37.01 24.33
C LEU A 449 -10.68 36.34 23.93
N ARG A 450 -9.87 36.99 23.10
CA ARG A 450 -8.54 36.50 22.72
C ARG A 450 -7.62 36.40 23.94
N VAL A 451 -7.56 37.44 24.76
CA VAL A 451 -6.77 37.46 26.00
C VAL A 451 -7.24 36.36 26.96
N ASP A 452 -8.56 36.24 27.17
CA ASP A 452 -9.15 35.26 28.08
C ASP A 452 -8.86 33.82 27.64
N ILE A 453 -8.95 33.52 26.34
CA ILE A 453 -8.63 32.20 25.79
C ILE A 453 -7.14 31.88 25.94
N ARG A 454 -6.24 32.84 25.66
CA ARG A 454 -4.79 32.63 25.85
C ARG A 454 -4.45 32.34 27.32
N ALA A 455 -5.03 33.10 28.25
CA ALA A 455 -4.86 32.87 29.68
C ALA A 455 -5.37 31.47 30.10
N ALA A 456 -6.53 31.04 29.59
CA ALA A 456 -7.05 29.71 29.86
C ALA A 456 -6.15 28.58 29.30
N VAL A 457 -5.55 28.77 28.12
CA VAL A 457 -4.56 27.84 27.55
C VAL A 457 -3.30 27.80 28.42
N GLU A 458 -2.78 28.96 28.83
CA GLU A 458 -1.62 29.06 29.72
C GLU A 458 -1.85 28.35 31.05
N ASP A 459 -2.98 28.62 31.71
CA ASP A 459 -3.37 28.01 32.99
C ASP A 459 -3.50 26.49 32.89
N SER A 460 -3.86 25.96 31.71
CA SER A 460 -3.96 24.52 31.46
C SER A 460 -2.59 23.87 31.21
N VAL A 461 -1.74 24.49 30.39
CA VAL A 461 -0.50 23.90 29.88
C VAL A 461 0.67 24.08 30.85
N MET A 462 0.81 25.28 31.42
CA MET A 462 2.02 25.68 32.15
C MET A 462 2.27 24.89 33.45
N PRO A 463 1.28 24.57 34.29
CA PRO A 463 1.53 23.80 35.51
C PRO A 463 2.15 22.42 35.21
N VAL A 464 1.69 21.77 34.14
CA VAL A 464 2.17 20.45 33.72
C VAL A 464 3.56 20.56 33.09
N TYR A 465 3.76 21.54 32.19
CA TYR A 465 5.03 21.74 31.51
C TYR A 465 6.15 22.16 32.46
N ALA A 466 5.91 23.15 33.32
CA ALA A 466 6.88 23.61 34.30
C ALA A 466 7.28 22.51 35.29
N SER A 467 6.31 21.69 35.75
CA SER A 467 6.57 20.53 36.60
C SER A 467 7.47 19.49 35.91
N LEU A 468 7.24 19.22 34.61
CA LEU A 468 8.08 18.33 33.82
C LEU A 468 9.52 18.85 33.69
N ILE A 469 9.68 20.14 33.37
CA ILE A 469 11.00 20.78 33.25
C ILE A 469 11.72 20.78 34.60
N ALA A 470 11.04 21.07 35.71
CA ALA A 470 11.62 21.02 37.04
C ALA A 470 12.12 19.62 37.42
N LYS A 471 11.33 18.58 37.12
CA LYS A 471 11.71 17.16 37.33
C LYS A 471 12.91 16.75 36.48
N LEU A 472 13.02 17.25 35.24
CA LEU A 472 14.19 17.00 34.39
C LEU A 472 15.44 17.73 34.90
N LYS A 473 15.31 18.97 35.37
CA LYS A 473 16.42 19.79 35.90
C LYS A 473 16.98 19.24 37.22
N SER A 474 16.18 18.57 38.06
CA SER A 474 16.59 18.09 39.39
C SER A 474 17.46 16.81 39.42
N SER A 475 17.63 16.11 38.30
CA SER A 475 18.57 14.98 38.20
C SER A 475 20.03 15.54 38.11
N PRO A 476 21.15 14.77 38.02
CA PRO A 476 22.48 15.34 37.66
C PRO A 476 23.26 14.55 36.57
N GLU A 477 22.91 14.71 35.29
CA GLU A 477 23.56 14.07 34.13
C GLU A 477 23.80 15.08 33.01
N THR A 478 24.93 14.93 32.33
CA THR A 478 25.46 15.79 31.27
C THR A 478 24.56 15.79 30.03
N GLY A 479 24.20 16.98 29.51
CA GLY A 479 23.53 17.15 28.21
C GLY A 479 22.04 17.48 28.22
N ARG A 480 21.47 18.01 29.32
CA ARG A 480 20.03 18.33 29.43
C ARG A 480 19.55 19.53 28.64
N ASP A 481 20.37 20.56 28.61
CA ASP A 481 20.02 21.81 27.95
C ASP A 481 19.96 21.62 26.43
N LEU A 482 20.59 20.56 25.90
CA LEU A 482 20.50 20.16 24.50
C LEU A 482 19.13 19.55 24.11
N TYR A 483 18.30 19.15 25.09
CA TYR A 483 17.00 18.51 24.84
C TYR A 483 15.80 19.39 25.19
N ILE A 484 16.00 20.45 25.99
CA ILE A 484 14.96 21.42 26.30
C ILE A 484 14.94 22.47 25.19
N LYS A 485 14.06 22.28 24.21
CA LYS A 485 13.90 23.18 23.05
C LYS A 485 13.28 24.52 23.41
N TYR A 486 12.35 24.51 24.38
CA TYR A 486 11.62 25.69 24.85
C TYR A 486 11.78 25.80 26.36
N THR A 487 12.07 26.99 26.86
CA THR A 487 11.92 27.31 28.28
C THR A 487 10.44 27.52 28.61
N PRO A 488 10.03 27.43 29.89
CA PRO A 488 8.68 27.83 30.30
C PRO A 488 8.30 29.22 29.78
N GLU A 489 9.24 30.16 29.77
CA GLU A 489 9.05 31.51 29.26
C GLU A 489 8.82 31.52 27.73
N ASP A 490 9.54 30.71 26.97
CA ASP A 490 9.34 30.58 25.51
C ASP A 490 7.95 30.02 25.16
N VAL A 491 7.46 29.06 25.95
CA VAL A 491 6.12 28.47 25.76
C VAL A 491 5.04 29.53 26.01
N VAL A 492 5.15 30.30 27.08
CA VAL A 492 4.23 31.41 27.39
C VAL A 492 4.25 32.45 26.28
N ALA A 493 5.43 32.87 25.83
CA ALA A 493 5.57 33.84 24.74
C ALA A 493 4.86 33.37 23.46
N ARG A 494 4.98 32.09 23.10
CA ARG A 494 4.28 31.50 21.95
C ARG A 494 2.78 31.40 22.16
N ILE A 495 2.30 31.05 23.35
CA ILE A 495 0.85 31.06 23.65
C ILE A 495 0.28 32.46 23.44
N HIS A 496 1.01 33.50 23.84
CA HIS A 496 0.60 34.88 23.61
C HIS A 496 0.61 35.31 22.13
N HIS A 497 1.23 34.57 21.22
CA HIS A 497 1.18 34.82 19.78
C HIS A 497 0.06 34.05 19.06
N LEU A 498 -0.68 33.18 19.75
CA LEU A 498 -1.81 32.46 19.15
C LEU A 498 -2.96 33.42 18.82
N PHE A 499 -3.68 33.18 17.73
CA PHE A 499 -4.88 33.92 17.34
C PHE A 499 -4.67 35.39 16.90
N GLU A 500 -3.45 35.78 16.52
CA GLU A 500 -3.13 37.13 15.99
C GLU A 500 -3.41 37.24 14.49
N GLY A 501 -3.40 36.11 13.79
CA GLY A 501 -3.33 36.06 12.33
C GLY A 501 -1.91 36.29 11.82
N ALA A 502 -1.62 35.83 10.59
CA ALA A 502 -0.35 36.17 9.95
C ALA A 502 -0.24 37.69 9.85
N ALA A 503 0.81 38.27 10.45
CA ALA A 503 1.17 39.66 10.21
C ALA A 503 1.37 39.83 8.70
N LYS A 504 0.51 40.63 8.07
CA LYS A 504 0.68 41.03 6.66
C LYS A 504 1.97 41.79 6.45
#